data_AF-A0AA40VRW6-F1
#
_entry.id   AF-A0AA40VRW6-F1
#
_cell.length_a   1.000
_cell.length_b   1.000
_cell.length_c   1.000
_cell.angle_alpha   90.00
_cell.angle_beta   90.00
_cell.angle_gamma   90.00
#
_symmetry.space_group_name_H-M   'P 1'
#
loop_
_entity.id
_entity.type
_entity.pdbx_description
1 polymer ?
#
loop_
_entity_poly.entity_id
_entity_poly.type
_entity_poly.pdbx_seq_one_letter_code
_entity_poly.pdbx_strand_id
1 'polypeptide(L)'
;MKTKKIIIVILLLIICSAFILCAAVGMWIYPDTFYKFFSQSQLVRENPPQLPHKSYYWDIQAYAEMAINPSCQAFYPLWPLIIRNIFHPQTIEQAAHYFLLVATTLFFISTFLLFWVLKIGLQRLYLTFWLVLAYTLNPMAIFRVIGYTESLFATLSTFLIWVCLPQLKLNEKIKLCFTFIITLLMALTRPVLLQIFFSTIAAIMTMFTLEILQLKVYSWRNLLIGIKKYQYELKMSITMWISTLLGYSIYGNFCLQTRGDFLAPFHDQKNWGKALGLHLELLLFPKSLLIDLLGLYLPLIILFLSLVFVYFKLIQPQNIFAPKYKFWQNILILYPPLLICLYVLNFIILKKRSFQYNSYKLLISNYTKILASNYLFWFCIYFTTAHSIIIFFTQDRLHSLGRYIFAVPFFFVALGYLYRCISGKTKYHTLWWLISISAIGLVQQWINYGQDKWLG
;
A
#
# COMPACT_ATOMS: atom_id res chain seq x y z
N MET A 1 -13.59 -27.63 -16.29
CA MET A 1 -12.31 -26.99 -15.88
C MET A 1 -11.82 -25.91 -16.85
N LYS A 2 -11.99 -26.08 -18.18
CA LYS A 2 -11.61 -25.10 -19.21
C LYS A 2 -12.35 -23.75 -19.07
N THR A 3 -13.67 -23.76 -18.83
CA THR A 3 -14.50 -22.54 -18.66
C THR A 3 -14.04 -21.63 -17.52
N LYS A 4 -13.69 -22.19 -16.35
CA LYS A 4 -13.18 -21.40 -15.21
C LYS A 4 -11.83 -20.73 -15.49
N LYS A 5 -10.95 -21.36 -16.27
CA LYS A 5 -9.67 -20.77 -16.67
C LYS A 5 -9.88 -19.60 -17.63
N ILE A 6 -10.78 -19.76 -18.61
CA ILE A 6 -11.14 -18.71 -19.57
C ILE A 6 -11.70 -17.48 -18.86
N ILE A 7 -12.62 -17.66 -17.90
CA ILE A 7 -13.18 -16.55 -17.12
C ILE A 7 -12.09 -15.74 -16.39
N ILE A 8 -11.09 -16.41 -15.81
CA ILE A 8 -10.00 -15.72 -15.11
C ILE A 8 -9.20 -14.84 -16.07
N VAL A 9 -8.87 -15.37 -17.25
CA VAL A 9 -8.13 -14.61 -18.27
C VAL A 9 -8.95 -13.41 -18.74
N ILE A 10 -10.25 -13.59 -19.00
CA ILE A 10 -11.16 -12.49 -19.38
C ILE A 10 -11.19 -11.40 -18.30
N LEU A 11 -11.34 -11.78 -17.03
CA LEU A 11 -11.38 -10.81 -15.92
C LEU A 11 -10.07 -10.01 -15.81
N LEU A 12 -8.93 -10.65 -16.04
CA LEU A 12 -7.63 -9.98 -16.06
C LEU A 12 -7.49 -9.02 -17.25
N LEU A 13 -7.96 -9.43 -18.44
CA LEU A 13 -7.98 -8.54 -19.62
C LEU A 13 -8.89 -7.33 -19.39
N ILE A 14 -10.04 -7.50 -18.72
CA ILE A 14 -10.92 -6.39 -18.33
C ILE A 14 -10.20 -5.41 -17.39
N ILE A 15 -9.46 -5.93 -16.40
CA ILE A 15 -8.68 -5.10 -15.47
C ILE A 15 -7.63 -4.26 -16.23
N CYS A 16 -6.85 -4.89 -17.10
CA CYS A 16 -5.80 -4.20 -17.85
C CYS A 16 -6.39 -3.20 -18.86
N SER A 17 -7.45 -3.58 -19.58
CA SER A 17 -8.11 -2.70 -20.54
C SER A 17 -8.75 -1.48 -19.86
N ALA A 18 -9.29 -1.63 -18.66
CA ALA A 18 -9.83 -0.49 -17.91
C ALA A 18 -8.74 0.54 -17.56
N PHE A 19 -7.54 0.10 -17.16
CA PHE A 19 -6.41 1.00 -16.92
C PHE A 19 -5.97 1.70 -18.22
N ILE A 20 -5.82 0.93 -19.31
CA ILE A 20 -5.44 1.46 -20.63
C ILE A 20 -6.47 2.48 -21.11
N LEU A 21 -7.76 2.21 -20.90
CA LEU A 21 -8.83 3.15 -21.26
C LEU A 21 -8.72 4.47 -20.49
N CYS A 22 -8.44 4.43 -19.18
CA CYS A 22 -8.23 5.66 -18.40
C CYS A 22 -7.01 6.44 -18.89
N ALA A 23 -5.91 5.75 -19.22
CA ALA A 23 -4.72 6.37 -19.81
C ALA A 23 -5.04 7.01 -21.17
N ALA A 24 -5.73 6.28 -22.05
CA ALA A 24 -6.12 6.74 -23.38
C ALA A 24 -7.06 7.96 -23.32
N VAL A 25 -8.02 7.98 -22.39
CA VAL A 25 -8.89 9.14 -22.18
C VAL A 25 -8.08 10.35 -21.70
N GLY A 26 -7.17 10.17 -20.74
CA GLY A 26 -6.30 11.25 -20.27
C GLY A 26 -5.39 11.80 -21.39
N MET A 27 -4.82 10.91 -22.21
CA MET A 27 -4.03 11.26 -23.38
C MET A 27 -4.85 11.92 -24.49
N TRP A 28 -6.13 11.55 -24.65
CA TRP A 28 -7.01 12.19 -25.62
C TRP A 28 -7.39 13.62 -25.20
N ILE A 29 -7.65 13.83 -23.91
CA ILE A 29 -7.90 15.17 -23.34
C ILE A 29 -6.64 16.03 -23.40
N TYR A 30 -5.45 15.43 -23.20
CA TYR A 30 -4.17 16.12 -23.26
C TYR A 30 -3.12 15.36 -24.11
N PRO A 31 -3.05 15.60 -25.42
CA PRO A 31 -2.20 14.84 -26.35
C PRO A 31 -0.71 14.81 -26.01
N ASP A 32 -0.19 15.87 -25.39
CA ASP A 32 1.21 15.91 -24.94
C ASP A 32 1.57 14.77 -23.97
N THR A 33 0.59 14.26 -23.21
CA THR A 33 0.76 13.08 -22.36
C THR A 33 1.19 11.86 -23.18
N PHE A 34 0.61 11.67 -24.37
CA PHE A 34 0.97 10.56 -25.27
C PHE A 34 2.41 10.71 -25.75
N TYR A 35 2.76 11.91 -26.24
CA TYR A 35 4.10 12.20 -26.72
C TYR A 35 5.14 12.03 -25.62
N LYS A 36 4.89 12.56 -24.42
CA LYS A 36 5.78 12.40 -23.26
C LYS A 36 5.96 10.95 -22.83
N PHE A 37 4.91 10.14 -22.93
CA PHE A 37 4.95 8.73 -22.53
C PHE A 37 5.62 7.83 -23.59
N PHE A 38 5.40 8.08 -24.88
CA PHE A 38 5.89 7.18 -25.94
C PHE A 38 7.14 7.69 -26.68
N SER A 39 7.45 8.99 -26.62
CA SER A 39 8.60 9.57 -27.30
C SER A 39 9.85 9.53 -26.43
N GLN A 40 10.94 9.00 -27.00
CA GLN A 40 12.28 9.10 -26.42
C GLN A 40 12.84 10.53 -26.53
N SER A 41 12.40 11.32 -27.52
CA SER A 41 12.99 12.61 -27.91
C SER A 41 12.21 13.83 -27.43
N GLN A 42 10.91 13.71 -27.13
CA GLN A 42 10.04 14.82 -26.71
C GLN A 42 9.89 14.96 -25.18
N LEU A 43 10.86 14.46 -24.40
CA LEU A 43 10.98 14.82 -22.98
C LEU A 43 11.33 16.31 -22.76
N VAL A 44 11.42 17.10 -23.83
CA VAL A 44 11.67 18.55 -23.80
C VAL A 44 10.57 19.23 -24.59
N ARG A 45 9.76 20.06 -23.91
CA ARG A 45 8.85 20.99 -24.59
C ARG A 45 9.65 22.13 -25.22
N GLU A 46 9.35 22.43 -26.47
CA GLU A 46 9.79 23.66 -27.12
C GLU A 46 8.88 24.85 -26.78
N ASN A 47 7.58 24.61 -26.49
CA ASN A 47 6.63 25.67 -26.14
C ASN A 47 5.56 25.21 -25.12
N PRO A 48 5.31 25.98 -24.03
CA PRO A 48 6.05 27.18 -23.60
C PRO A 48 7.50 26.86 -23.19
N PRO A 49 8.42 27.84 -23.22
CA PRO A 49 9.82 27.61 -22.94
C PRO A 49 10.07 27.26 -21.45
N GLN A 50 10.78 26.16 -21.27
CA GLN A 50 11.67 25.75 -20.18
C GLN A 50 11.46 26.34 -18.77
N LEU A 51 11.12 25.44 -17.82
CA LEU A 51 11.90 25.37 -16.57
C LEU A 51 13.32 24.84 -16.92
N PRO A 52 14.38 25.24 -16.22
CA PRO A 52 15.79 25.00 -16.61
C PRO A 52 16.23 23.52 -16.69
N HIS A 53 15.34 22.57 -16.43
CA HIS A 53 15.60 21.14 -16.46
C HIS A 53 14.68 20.47 -17.48
N LYS A 54 15.24 19.57 -18.31
CA LYS A 54 14.48 18.68 -19.21
C LYS A 54 13.31 18.06 -18.42
N SER A 55 12.12 17.92 -19.01
CA SER A 55 10.87 17.56 -18.30
C SER A 55 10.80 16.08 -17.85
N TYR A 56 11.90 15.53 -17.35
CA TYR A 56 11.87 14.33 -16.55
C TYR A 56 10.98 14.59 -15.34
N TYR A 57 10.01 13.70 -15.13
CA TYR A 57 9.21 13.80 -13.92
C TYR A 57 10.13 13.52 -12.72
N TRP A 58 10.25 14.51 -11.84
CA TRP A 58 11.35 14.81 -10.91
C TRP A 58 12.35 13.70 -10.56
N ASP A 59 11.93 12.60 -9.93
CA ASP A 59 12.89 11.63 -9.39
C ASP A 59 13.53 10.72 -10.46
N ILE A 60 12.95 10.64 -11.67
CA ILE A 60 13.46 9.79 -12.75
C ILE A 60 14.87 10.23 -13.16
N GLN A 61 15.13 11.54 -13.18
CA GLN A 61 16.45 12.05 -13.53
C GLN A 61 17.50 11.56 -12.54
N ALA A 62 17.23 11.62 -11.24
CA ALA A 62 18.16 11.14 -10.21
C ALA A 62 18.40 9.62 -10.34
N TYR A 63 17.35 8.83 -10.61
CA TYR A 63 17.51 7.40 -10.88
C TYR A 63 18.32 7.12 -12.16
N ALA A 64 18.13 7.91 -13.22
CA ALA A 64 18.87 7.82 -14.47
C ALA A 64 20.35 8.18 -14.30
N GLU A 65 20.65 9.25 -13.56
CA GLU A 65 22.01 9.63 -13.20
C GLU A 65 22.70 8.52 -12.40
N MET A 66 22.02 7.94 -11.40
CA MET A 66 22.56 6.81 -10.63
C MET A 66 22.79 5.54 -11.47
N ALA A 67 22.00 5.33 -12.53
CA ALA A 67 22.15 4.17 -13.42
C ALA A 67 23.40 4.31 -14.31
N ILE A 68 23.76 5.53 -14.70
CA ILE A 68 24.96 5.82 -15.52
C ILE A 68 26.19 5.90 -14.61
N ASN A 69 26.10 6.75 -13.58
CA ASN A 69 27.16 7.08 -12.63
C ASN A 69 26.69 6.77 -11.20
N PRO A 70 26.96 5.54 -10.70
CA PRO A 70 26.56 5.16 -9.35
C PRO A 70 27.18 6.11 -8.32
N SER A 71 26.33 6.77 -7.54
CA SER A 71 26.72 7.68 -6.47
C SER A 71 25.82 7.48 -5.26
N CYS A 72 26.32 7.81 -4.07
CA CYS A 72 25.51 7.79 -2.85
C CYS A 72 24.63 9.04 -2.78
N GLN A 73 23.31 8.83 -2.78
CA GLN A 73 22.27 9.86 -2.77
C GLN A 73 21.13 9.46 -1.80
N ALA A 74 20.06 10.26 -1.75
CA ALA A 74 18.85 9.89 -1.02
C ALA A 74 18.08 8.69 -1.62
N PHE A 75 18.34 8.35 -2.89
CA PHE A 75 17.67 7.31 -3.64
C PHE A 75 18.39 5.96 -3.54
N TYR A 76 17.62 4.88 -3.41
CA TYR A 76 18.15 3.54 -3.15
C TYR A 76 18.57 2.81 -4.43
N PRO A 77 19.58 1.92 -4.37
CA PRO A 77 20.36 1.54 -5.54
C PRO A 77 19.76 0.43 -6.41
N LEU A 78 18.82 -0.39 -5.92
CA LEU A 78 18.44 -1.61 -6.65
C LEU A 78 17.85 -1.31 -8.03
N TRP A 79 17.01 -0.28 -8.14
CA TRP A 79 16.32 0.06 -9.38
C TRP A 79 17.31 0.56 -10.46
N PRO A 80 18.17 1.56 -10.18
CA PRO A 80 19.28 1.92 -11.07
C PRO A 80 20.21 0.77 -11.43
N LEU A 81 20.54 -0.08 -10.45
CA LEU A 81 21.45 -1.21 -10.67
C LEU A 81 20.87 -2.23 -11.67
N ILE A 82 19.57 -2.52 -11.58
CA ILE A 82 18.89 -3.41 -12.53
C ILE A 82 18.95 -2.82 -13.95
N ILE A 83 18.61 -1.54 -14.13
CA ILE A 83 18.63 -0.91 -15.46
C ILE A 83 20.05 -0.85 -16.02
N ARG A 84 21.03 -0.49 -15.19
CA ARG A 84 22.44 -0.45 -15.59
C ARG A 84 22.93 -1.80 -16.09
N ASN A 85 22.64 -2.87 -15.36
CA ASN A 85 23.16 -4.21 -15.66
C ASN A 85 22.43 -4.90 -16.81
N ILE A 86 21.18 -4.53 -17.11
CA ILE A 86 20.41 -5.13 -18.20
C ILE A 86 20.62 -4.35 -19.52
N PHE A 87 20.64 -3.02 -19.46
CA PHE A 87 20.56 -2.19 -20.67
C PHE A 87 21.79 -1.32 -20.94
N HIS A 88 22.70 -1.16 -19.97
CA HIS A 88 23.93 -0.35 -20.10
C HIS A 88 23.69 1.04 -20.72
N PRO A 89 22.77 1.88 -20.17
CA PRO A 89 22.46 3.18 -20.75
C PRO A 89 23.69 4.10 -20.73
N GLN A 90 23.89 4.85 -21.82
CA GLN A 90 24.98 5.83 -21.93
C GLN A 90 24.51 7.26 -21.64
N THR A 91 23.22 7.54 -21.81
CA THR A 91 22.61 8.86 -21.63
C THR A 91 21.43 8.81 -20.66
N ILE A 92 21.11 9.95 -20.04
CA ILE A 92 20.01 10.09 -19.08
C ILE A 92 18.68 9.76 -19.77
N GLU A 93 18.52 10.18 -21.04
CA GLU A 93 17.35 9.92 -21.87
C GLU A 93 17.12 8.42 -22.06
N GLN A 94 18.17 7.68 -22.39
CA GLN A 94 18.10 6.22 -22.56
C GLN A 94 17.75 5.53 -21.25
N ALA A 95 18.40 5.90 -20.15
CA ALA A 95 18.12 5.33 -18.84
C ALA A 95 16.66 5.59 -18.42
N ALA A 96 16.17 6.82 -18.57
CA ALA A 96 14.78 7.20 -18.27
C ALA A 96 13.76 6.40 -19.11
N HIS A 97 14.05 6.19 -20.39
CA HIS A 97 13.20 5.36 -21.25
C HIS A 97 13.19 3.89 -20.83
N TYR A 98 14.34 3.31 -20.48
CA TYR A 98 14.40 1.95 -19.97
C TYR A 98 13.66 1.79 -18.65
N PHE A 99 13.77 2.76 -17.74
CA PHE A 99 12.97 2.79 -16.53
C PHE A 99 11.47 2.75 -16.83
N LEU A 100 11.00 3.58 -17.76
CA LEU A 100 9.60 3.61 -18.18
C LEU A 100 9.12 2.26 -18.71
N LEU A 101 9.88 1.66 -19.63
CA LEU A 101 9.55 0.39 -20.26
C LEU A 101 9.48 -0.76 -19.24
N VAL A 102 10.50 -0.85 -18.38
CA VAL A 102 10.54 -1.91 -17.34
C VAL A 102 9.46 -1.68 -16.31
N ALA A 103 9.21 -0.43 -15.87
CA ALA A 103 8.14 -0.13 -14.91
C ALA A 103 6.77 -0.52 -15.46
N THR A 104 6.45 -0.13 -16.70
CA THR A 104 5.19 -0.48 -17.36
C THR A 104 5.01 -1.99 -17.48
N THR A 105 6.08 -2.70 -17.88
CA THR A 105 6.06 -4.17 -17.97
C THR A 105 5.82 -4.82 -16.60
N LEU A 106 6.54 -4.37 -15.57
CA LEU A 106 6.37 -4.85 -14.20
C LEU A 106 5.00 -4.51 -13.63
N PHE A 107 4.40 -3.38 -13.97
CA PHE A 107 3.03 -3.03 -13.54
C PHE A 107 2.00 -4.03 -14.04
N PHE A 108 2.05 -4.40 -15.32
CA PHE A 108 1.13 -5.41 -15.85
C PHE A 108 1.41 -6.77 -15.20
N ILE A 109 2.66 -7.24 -15.20
CA ILE A 109 3.03 -8.53 -14.59
C ILE A 109 2.57 -8.60 -13.12
N SER A 110 2.86 -7.56 -12.33
CA SER A 110 2.48 -7.48 -10.92
C SER A 110 0.97 -7.46 -10.72
N THR A 111 0.20 -6.86 -11.63
CA THR A 111 -1.27 -6.89 -11.59
C THR A 111 -1.81 -8.30 -11.77
N PHE A 112 -1.27 -9.06 -12.73
CA PHE A 112 -1.62 -10.48 -12.92
C PHE A 112 -1.26 -11.31 -11.70
N LEU A 113 -0.05 -11.12 -11.16
CA LEU A 113 0.40 -11.81 -9.95
C LEU A 113 -0.50 -11.49 -8.75
N LEU A 114 -0.81 -10.20 -8.53
CA LEU A 114 -1.63 -9.77 -7.40
C LEU A 114 -3.04 -10.36 -7.48
N PHE A 115 -3.65 -10.41 -8.67
CA PHE A 115 -4.93 -11.08 -8.85
C PHE A 115 -4.87 -12.54 -8.45
N TRP A 116 -3.82 -13.24 -8.86
CA TRP A 116 -3.67 -14.65 -8.52
C TRP A 116 -3.44 -14.86 -7.01
N VAL A 117 -2.59 -14.05 -6.39
CA VAL A 117 -2.33 -14.05 -4.95
C VAL A 117 -3.60 -13.76 -4.14
N LEU A 118 -4.35 -12.72 -4.49
CA LEU A 118 -5.61 -12.38 -3.82
C LEU A 118 -6.68 -13.45 -4.05
N LYS A 119 -6.71 -14.09 -5.23
CA LYS A 119 -7.64 -15.20 -5.47
C LYS A 119 -7.36 -16.37 -4.54
N ILE A 120 -6.09 -16.71 -4.31
CA ILE A 120 -5.68 -17.77 -3.37
C ILE A 120 -6.02 -17.37 -1.93
N GLY A 121 -5.62 -16.18 -1.50
CA GLY A 121 -5.81 -15.73 -0.12
C GLY A 121 -7.28 -15.51 0.25
N LEU A 122 -8.07 -14.92 -0.65
CA LEU A 122 -9.47 -14.60 -0.38
C LEU A 122 -10.44 -15.74 -0.74
N GLN A 123 -10.05 -16.65 -1.64
CA GLN A 123 -10.89 -17.76 -2.16
C GLN A 123 -12.24 -17.29 -2.76
N ARG A 124 -12.32 -16.02 -3.21
CA ARG A 124 -13.54 -15.39 -3.72
C ARG A 124 -13.25 -14.62 -5.00
N LEU A 125 -13.44 -15.29 -6.15
CA LEU A 125 -13.09 -14.74 -7.48
C LEU A 125 -13.68 -13.35 -7.74
N TYR A 126 -14.98 -13.16 -7.49
CA TYR A 126 -15.63 -11.86 -7.72
C TYR A 126 -15.05 -10.75 -6.84
N LEU A 127 -14.82 -11.03 -5.56
CA LEU A 127 -14.21 -10.04 -4.65
C LEU A 127 -12.79 -9.69 -5.10
N THR A 128 -12.01 -10.69 -5.51
CA THR A 128 -10.68 -10.49 -6.08
C THR A 128 -10.71 -9.59 -7.31
N PHE A 129 -11.63 -9.83 -8.25
CA PHE A 129 -11.78 -8.99 -9.44
C PHE A 129 -12.01 -7.53 -9.08
N TRP A 130 -13.01 -7.25 -8.24
CA TRP A 130 -13.32 -5.87 -7.84
C TRP A 130 -12.17 -5.19 -7.07
N LEU A 131 -11.44 -5.91 -6.23
CA LEU A 131 -10.28 -5.36 -5.51
C LEU A 131 -9.12 -5.04 -6.44
N VAL A 132 -8.80 -5.92 -7.39
CA VAL A 132 -7.70 -5.68 -8.34
C VAL A 132 -8.07 -4.59 -9.34
N LEU A 133 -9.34 -4.50 -9.74
CA LEU A 133 -9.84 -3.39 -10.54
C LEU A 133 -9.70 -2.05 -9.78
N ALA A 134 -10.02 -2.01 -8.48
CA ALA A 134 -9.78 -0.83 -7.65
C ALA A 134 -8.29 -0.52 -7.46
N TYR A 135 -7.45 -1.55 -7.31
CA TYR A 135 -5.99 -1.41 -7.22
C TYR A 135 -5.39 -0.80 -8.49
N THR A 136 -5.85 -1.22 -9.67
CA THR A 136 -5.33 -0.77 -10.96
C THR A 136 -5.84 0.61 -11.34
N LEU A 137 -7.10 0.94 -11.01
CA LEU A 137 -7.71 2.23 -11.32
C LEU A 137 -7.48 3.30 -10.25
N ASN A 138 -6.70 3.02 -9.21
CA ASN A 138 -6.29 4.00 -8.21
C ASN A 138 -5.56 5.18 -8.90
N PRO A 139 -5.80 6.46 -8.52
CA PRO A 139 -5.08 7.62 -9.09
C PRO A 139 -3.55 7.48 -9.04
N MET A 140 -3.02 6.85 -7.99
CA MET A 140 -1.59 6.58 -7.83
C MET A 140 -1.04 5.58 -8.85
N ALA A 141 -1.89 4.86 -9.58
CA ALA A 141 -1.44 3.80 -10.48
C ALA A 141 -0.46 4.28 -11.54
N ILE A 142 -0.53 5.56 -11.94
CA ILE A 142 0.38 6.18 -12.90
C ILE A 142 1.86 6.07 -12.49
N PHE A 143 2.18 6.22 -11.20
CA PHE A 143 3.56 6.14 -10.70
C PHE A 143 4.18 4.74 -10.90
N ARG A 144 3.36 3.70 -11.05
CA ARG A 144 3.84 2.34 -11.36
C ARG A 144 4.15 2.13 -12.83
N VAL A 145 3.80 3.07 -13.72
CA VAL A 145 4.10 2.96 -15.16
C VAL A 145 5.08 4.02 -15.62
N ILE A 146 5.17 5.18 -14.97
CA ILE A 146 6.04 6.30 -15.40
C ILE A 146 7.53 6.15 -15.02
N GLY A 147 8.03 4.93 -14.77
CA GLY A 147 9.48 4.67 -14.61
C GLY A 147 10.05 4.69 -13.19
N TYR A 148 9.21 4.92 -12.17
CA TYR A 148 9.67 4.95 -10.79
C TYR A 148 9.85 3.54 -10.19
N THR A 149 10.49 3.47 -9.01
CA THR A 149 10.71 2.24 -8.22
C THR A 149 9.43 1.51 -7.82
N GLU A 150 8.29 2.18 -7.93
CA GLU A 150 6.98 1.82 -7.43
C GLU A 150 6.47 0.53 -8.04
N SER A 151 6.78 0.31 -9.32
CA SER A 151 6.50 -0.93 -10.06
C SER A 151 7.26 -2.13 -9.49
N LEU A 152 8.56 -1.98 -9.28
CA LEU A 152 9.44 -2.99 -8.69
C LEU A 152 9.03 -3.27 -7.25
N PHE A 153 8.81 -2.22 -6.46
CA PHE A 153 8.38 -2.37 -5.07
C PHE A 153 7.03 -3.08 -4.97
N ALA A 154 6.06 -2.73 -5.82
CA ALA A 154 4.76 -3.41 -5.85
C ALA A 154 4.88 -4.88 -6.25
N THR A 155 5.79 -5.20 -7.18
CA THR A 155 6.09 -6.57 -7.60
C THR A 155 6.68 -7.38 -6.44
N LEU A 156 7.72 -6.86 -5.79
CA LEU A 156 8.34 -7.48 -4.61
C LEU A 156 7.35 -7.64 -3.45
N SER A 157 6.52 -6.62 -3.20
CA SER A 157 5.46 -6.68 -2.19
C SER A 157 4.46 -7.80 -2.49
N THR A 158 4.08 -7.97 -3.76
CA THR A 158 3.16 -9.05 -4.18
C THR A 158 3.78 -10.43 -3.95
N PHE A 159 5.07 -10.60 -4.24
CA PHE A 159 5.79 -11.83 -3.92
C PHE A 159 5.89 -12.07 -2.41
N LEU A 160 6.14 -11.02 -1.62
CA LEU A 160 6.17 -11.13 -0.16
C LEU A 160 4.81 -11.61 0.38
N ILE A 161 3.73 -10.96 -0.06
CA ILE A 161 2.34 -11.35 0.28
C ILE A 161 2.11 -12.81 -0.09
N TRP A 162 2.52 -13.23 -1.29
CA TRP A 162 2.37 -14.61 -1.76
C TRP A 162 3.07 -15.61 -0.84
N VAL A 163 4.34 -15.38 -0.50
CA VAL A 163 5.13 -16.27 0.37
C VAL A 163 4.53 -16.36 1.78
N CYS A 164 3.98 -15.25 2.28
CA CYS A 164 3.31 -15.17 3.57
C CYS A 164 1.89 -15.74 3.59
N LEU A 165 1.33 -16.19 2.45
CA LEU A 165 0.00 -16.80 2.46
C LEU A 165 0.01 -18.15 3.21
N PRO A 166 -0.96 -18.39 4.12
CA PRO A 166 -1.06 -19.66 4.82
C PRO A 166 -1.42 -20.83 3.89
N GLN A 167 -2.06 -20.56 2.75
CA GLN A 167 -2.44 -21.57 1.76
C GLN A 167 -1.25 -22.08 0.93
N LEU A 168 -0.11 -21.38 0.95
CA LEU A 168 1.06 -21.77 0.17
C LEU A 168 1.73 -22.98 0.80
N LYS A 169 1.72 -24.13 0.10
CA LYS A 169 2.36 -25.38 0.55
C LYS A 169 3.84 -25.42 0.12
N LEU A 170 4.67 -24.62 0.77
CA LEU A 170 6.13 -24.68 0.63
C LEU A 170 6.76 -25.07 1.98
N ASN A 171 7.93 -25.72 1.94
CA ASN A 171 8.73 -25.99 3.12
C ASN A 171 9.02 -24.68 3.86
N GLU A 172 8.86 -24.67 5.18
CA GLU A 172 9.09 -23.50 6.04
C GLU A 172 10.46 -22.87 5.83
N LYS A 173 11.53 -23.67 5.70
CA LYS A 173 12.89 -23.17 5.45
C LYS A 173 13.00 -22.43 4.12
N ILE A 174 12.35 -22.96 3.09
CA ILE A 174 12.30 -22.35 1.75
C ILE A 174 11.50 -21.05 1.80
N LYS A 175 10.36 -21.02 2.51
CA LYS A 175 9.59 -19.79 2.72
C LYS A 175 10.40 -18.72 3.44
N LEU A 176 11.14 -19.08 4.50
CA LEU A 176 12.00 -18.15 5.22
C LEU A 176 13.11 -17.61 4.30
N CYS A 177 13.74 -18.46 3.49
CA CYS A 177 14.74 -18.04 2.51
C CYS A 177 14.16 -17.05 1.48
N PHE A 178 13.00 -17.34 0.89
CA PHE A 178 12.34 -16.40 -0.02
C PHE A 178 11.94 -15.09 0.67
N THR A 179 11.44 -15.18 1.90
CA THR A 179 11.10 -13.98 2.70
C THR A 179 12.33 -13.12 2.92
N PHE A 180 13.46 -13.73 3.28
CA PHE A 180 14.75 -13.06 3.43
C PHE A 180 15.12 -12.34 2.13
N ILE A 181 15.21 -13.05 1.01
CA ILE A 181 15.63 -12.47 -0.27
C ILE A 181 14.69 -11.33 -0.70
N ILE A 182 13.38 -11.53 -0.64
CA ILE A 182 12.42 -10.51 -1.08
C ILE A 182 12.51 -9.26 -0.20
N THR A 183 12.58 -9.42 1.13
CA THR A 183 12.69 -8.26 2.03
C THR A 183 14.03 -7.54 1.91
N LEU A 184 15.10 -8.24 1.55
CA LEU A 184 16.42 -7.65 1.28
C LEU A 184 16.32 -6.74 0.07
N LEU A 185 15.74 -7.26 -1.02
CA LEU A 185 15.53 -6.51 -2.25
C LEU A 185 14.60 -5.33 -2.01
N MET A 186 13.52 -5.49 -1.24
CA MET A 186 12.66 -4.36 -0.86
C MET A 186 13.43 -3.26 -0.11
N ALA A 187 14.29 -3.62 0.85
CA ALA A 187 15.13 -2.67 1.57
C ALA A 187 16.19 -2.00 0.68
N LEU A 188 16.62 -2.64 -0.41
CA LEU A 188 17.50 -2.06 -1.42
C LEU A 188 16.78 -1.22 -2.48
N THR A 189 15.44 -1.26 -2.53
CA THR A 189 14.64 -0.37 -3.41
C THR A 189 14.21 0.91 -2.73
N ARG A 190 13.92 0.88 -1.42
CA ARG A 190 13.38 2.02 -0.66
C ARG A 190 13.64 1.84 0.85
N PRO A 191 13.61 2.94 1.63
CA PRO A 191 13.69 2.89 3.09
C PRO A 191 12.39 2.30 3.68
N VAL A 192 12.38 0.99 3.91
CA VAL A 192 11.22 0.26 4.48
C VAL A 192 11.48 -0.35 5.85
N LEU A 193 12.68 -0.12 6.40
CA LEU A 193 13.12 -0.67 7.68
C LEU A 193 12.11 -0.38 8.79
N LEU A 194 11.79 0.90 9.02
CA LEU A 194 10.89 1.32 10.10
C LEU A 194 9.48 0.73 9.93
N GLN A 195 8.97 0.69 8.70
CA GLN A 195 7.64 0.18 8.40
C GLN A 195 7.57 -1.33 8.59
N ILE A 196 8.62 -2.09 8.24
CA ILE A 196 8.70 -3.53 8.47
C ILE A 196 8.82 -3.83 9.96
N PHE A 197 9.71 -3.15 10.69
CA PHE A 197 9.86 -3.34 12.13
C PHE A 197 8.55 -3.05 12.86
N PHE A 198 7.94 -1.89 12.63
CA PHE A 198 6.68 -1.52 13.28
C PHE A 198 5.56 -2.51 12.95
N SER A 199 5.39 -2.86 11.67
CA SER A 199 4.27 -3.70 11.24
C SER A 199 4.33 -5.13 11.75
N THR A 200 5.52 -5.74 11.77
CA THR A 200 5.71 -7.10 12.29
C THR A 200 5.53 -7.16 13.80
N ILE A 201 6.09 -6.19 14.55
CA ILE A 201 5.91 -6.10 16.01
C ILE A 201 4.43 -5.88 16.35
N ALA A 202 3.78 -4.90 15.73
CA ALA A 202 2.39 -4.58 15.99
C ALA A 202 1.46 -5.75 15.62
N ALA A 203 1.73 -6.47 14.52
CA ALA A 203 0.95 -7.64 14.13
C ALA A 203 1.03 -8.77 15.16
N ILE A 204 2.23 -9.12 15.60
CA ILE A 204 2.44 -10.16 16.63
C ILE A 204 1.78 -9.76 17.95
N MET A 205 2.00 -8.52 18.40
CA MET A 205 1.40 -8.00 19.63
C MET A 205 -0.13 -8.02 19.57
N THR A 206 -0.71 -7.69 18.42
CA THR A 206 -2.16 -7.74 18.21
C THR A 206 -2.70 -9.16 18.24
N MET A 207 -2.01 -10.10 17.61
CA MET A 207 -2.42 -11.51 17.66
C MET A 207 -2.35 -12.08 19.07
N PHE A 208 -1.29 -11.76 19.83
CA PHE A 208 -1.16 -12.19 21.23
C PHE A 208 -2.22 -11.58 22.13
N THR A 209 -2.45 -10.26 22.03
CA THR A 209 -3.47 -9.58 22.84
C THR A 209 -4.87 -10.13 22.55
N LEU A 210 -5.21 -10.37 21.29
CA LEU A 210 -6.49 -10.97 20.91
C LEU A 210 -6.64 -12.42 21.37
N GLU A 211 -5.56 -13.22 21.38
CA GLU A 211 -5.59 -14.58 21.92
C GLU A 211 -5.76 -14.60 23.44
N ILE A 212 -5.05 -13.73 24.16
CA ILE A 212 -5.21 -13.58 25.62
C ILE A 212 -6.65 -13.18 25.96
N LEU A 213 -7.24 -12.25 25.20
CA LEU A 213 -8.65 -11.86 25.36
C LEU A 213 -9.61 -13.04 25.16
N GLN A 214 -9.31 -13.99 24.27
CA GLN A 214 -10.13 -15.19 24.06
C GLN A 214 -10.05 -16.18 25.22
N LEU A 215 -8.86 -16.34 25.83
CA LEU A 215 -8.62 -17.32 26.88
C LEU A 215 -9.19 -16.92 28.25
N LYS A 216 -9.58 -15.64 28.44
CA LYS A 216 -10.18 -15.06 29.67
C LYS A 216 -9.39 -15.23 30.98
N VAL A 217 -8.30 -16.00 30.99
CA VAL A 217 -7.42 -16.24 32.13
C VAL A 217 -6.01 -15.83 31.75
N TYR A 218 -5.50 -14.78 32.41
CA TYR A 218 -4.13 -14.34 32.25
C TYR A 218 -3.20 -15.24 33.05
N SER A 219 -2.31 -15.97 32.37
CA SER A 219 -1.23 -16.70 33.02
C SER A 219 0.03 -16.70 32.13
N TRP A 220 1.20 -16.68 32.76
CA TRP A 220 2.49 -16.81 32.07
C TRP A 220 2.58 -18.08 31.22
N ARG A 221 1.94 -19.16 31.67
CA ARG A 221 1.85 -20.42 30.92
C ARG A 221 1.06 -20.24 29.61
N ASN A 222 -0.03 -19.48 29.62
CA ASN A 222 -0.81 -19.18 28.41
C ASN A 222 -0.01 -18.34 27.41
N LEU A 223 0.82 -17.42 27.90
CA LEU A 223 1.71 -16.61 27.07
C LEU A 223 2.77 -17.48 26.36
N LEU A 224 3.40 -18.39 27.10
CA LEU A 224 4.36 -19.36 26.52
C LEU A 224 3.72 -20.29 25.48
N ILE A 225 2.48 -20.73 25.70
CA ILE A 225 1.73 -21.54 24.74
C ILE A 225 1.46 -20.72 23.47
N GLY A 226 1.07 -19.45 23.59
CA GLY A 226 0.91 -18.55 22.46
C GLY A 226 2.19 -18.38 21.65
N ILE A 227 3.34 -18.18 22.32
CA ILE A 227 4.65 -18.07 21.63
C ILE A 227 4.95 -19.33 20.83
N LYS A 228 4.70 -20.53 21.38
CA LYS A 228 4.87 -21.79 20.65
C LYS A 228 3.92 -21.89 19.45
N LYS A 229 2.68 -21.42 19.60
CA LYS A 229 1.67 -21.44 18.54
C LYS A 229 2.06 -20.57 17.35
N TYR A 230 2.59 -19.38 17.57
CA TYR A 230 3.01 -18.44 16.51
C TYR A 230 4.53 -18.42 16.27
N GLN A 231 5.21 -19.53 16.56
CA GLN A 231 6.67 -19.62 16.42
C GLN A 231 7.12 -19.37 14.98
N TYR A 232 6.33 -19.80 13.99
CA TYR A 232 6.64 -19.61 12.59
C TYR A 232 6.56 -18.13 12.19
N GLU A 233 5.50 -17.43 12.59
CA GLU A 233 5.30 -16.00 12.35
C GLU A 233 6.39 -15.16 13.03
N LEU A 234 6.84 -15.56 14.22
CA LEU A 234 8.00 -14.97 14.89
C LEU A 234 9.29 -15.15 14.08
N LYS A 235 9.58 -16.37 13.62
CA LYS A 235 10.75 -16.63 12.75
C LYS A 235 10.71 -15.81 11.47
N MET A 236 9.53 -15.69 10.85
CA MET A 236 9.31 -14.87 9.67
C MET A 236 9.60 -13.40 9.97
N SER A 237 9.07 -12.86 11.07
CA SER A 237 9.31 -11.47 11.49
C SER A 237 10.79 -11.18 11.71
N ILE A 238 11.49 -12.04 12.45
CA ILE A 238 12.93 -11.93 12.70
C ILE A 238 13.71 -11.98 11.37
N THR A 239 13.31 -12.87 10.46
CA THR A 239 13.91 -12.95 9.12
C THR A 239 13.76 -11.64 8.35
N MET A 240 12.57 -11.03 8.39
CA MET A 240 12.34 -9.73 7.76
C MET A 240 13.20 -8.62 8.42
N TRP A 241 13.39 -8.65 9.74
CA TRP A 241 14.24 -7.68 10.45
C TRP A 241 15.70 -7.78 10.04
N ILE A 242 16.28 -8.98 10.09
CA ILE A 242 17.68 -9.20 9.75
C ILE A 242 17.91 -8.82 8.28
N SER A 243 16.99 -9.22 7.40
CA SER A 243 17.08 -8.93 5.98
C SER A 243 16.99 -7.43 5.67
N THR A 244 16.05 -6.72 6.28
CA THR A 244 15.91 -5.28 6.06
C THR A 244 17.09 -4.48 6.60
N LEU A 245 17.63 -4.86 7.77
CA LEU A 245 18.86 -4.31 8.29
C LEU A 245 20.03 -4.56 7.34
N LEU A 246 20.20 -5.79 6.86
CA LEU A 246 21.26 -6.13 5.92
C LEU A 246 21.14 -5.34 4.61
N GLY A 247 19.91 -5.18 4.09
CA GLY A 247 19.66 -4.41 2.86
C GLY A 247 20.06 -2.95 3.02
N TYR A 248 19.73 -2.34 4.16
CA TYR A 248 20.22 -0.99 4.46
C TYR A 248 21.75 -0.98 4.62
N SER A 249 22.33 -1.93 5.35
CA SER A 249 23.78 -1.99 5.58
C SER A 249 24.60 -2.13 4.31
N ILE A 250 24.10 -2.85 3.28
CA ILE A 250 24.74 -2.90 1.97
C ILE A 250 24.84 -1.50 1.36
N TYR A 251 23.74 -0.74 1.37
CA TYR A 251 23.73 0.61 0.81
C TYR A 251 24.49 1.62 1.67
N GLY A 252 24.33 1.55 2.99
CA GLY A 252 25.07 2.37 3.94
C GLY A 252 26.57 2.15 3.84
N ASN A 253 27.03 0.91 3.64
CA ASN A 253 28.45 0.62 3.45
C ASN A 253 28.98 1.22 2.13
N PHE A 254 28.20 1.14 1.04
CA PHE A 254 28.54 1.83 -0.20
C PHE A 254 28.65 3.36 -0.01
N CYS A 255 27.73 3.95 0.75
CA CYS A 255 27.78 5.38 1.11
C CYS A 255 28.97 5.74 2.01
N LEU A 256 29.33 4.87 2.95
CA LEU A 256 30.51 5.04 3.79
C LEU A 256 31.79 5.03 2.95
N GLN A 257 31.89 4.14 1.97
CA GLN A 257 33.05 4.04 1.08
C GLN A 257 33.17 5.23 0.11
N THR A 258 32.04 5.79 -0.35
CA THR A 258 32.03 6.85 -1.38
C THR A 258 32.00 8.27 -0.82
N ARG A 259 31.30 8.49 0.31
CA ARG A 259 31.10 9.81 0.94
C ARG A 259 31.65 9.90 2.37
N GLY A 260 32.15 8.81 2.95
CA GLY A 260 32.59 8.78 4.35
C GLY A 260 31.44 8.78 5.36
N ASP A 261 30.19 8.57 4.93
CA ASP A 261 29.00 8.64 5.78
C ASP A 261 28.02 7.49 5.50
N PHE A 262 27.83 6.62 6.49
CA PHE A 262 26.93 5.46 6.43
C PHE A 262 25.43 5.84 6.45
N LEU A 263 25.09 7.00 7.02
CA LEU A 263 23.74 7.52 7.15
C LEU A 263 23.42 8.62 6.13
N ALA A 264 24.31 8.85 5.16
CA ALA A 264 24.15 9.87 4.11
C ALA A 264 22.74 9.89 3.46
N PRO A 265 22.10 8.75 3.13
CA PRO A 265 20.75 8.79 2.55
C PRO A 265 19.69 9.41 3.47
N PHE A 266 19.81 9.26 4.78
CA PHE A 266 18.89 9.88 5.75
C PHE A 266 19.16 11.37 5.91
N HIS A 267 20.43 11.77 5.90
CA HIS A 267 20.82 13.18 5.96
C HIS A 267 20.35 13.93 4.70
N ASP A 268 20.49 13.34 3.51
CA ASP A 268 20.00 13.92 2.27
C ASP A 268 18.45 14.03 2.27
N GLN A 269 17.74 13.06 2.85
CA GLN A 269 16.28 13.15 3.00
C GLN A 269 15.82 14.19 4.01
N LYS A 270 16.64 14.54 5.02
CA LYS A 270 16.36 15.65 5.94
C LYS A 270 16.33 16.98 5.19
N ASN A 271 17.19 17.14 4.19
CA ASN A 271 17.24 18.34 3.33
C ASN A 271 15.98 18.51 2.46
N TRP A 272 15.12 17.48 2.36
CA TRP A 272 13.81 17.57 1.70
C TRP A 272 12.71 18.16 2.60
N GLY A 273 13.08 18.88 3.66
CA GLY A 273 12.15 19.53 4.58
C GLY A 273 11.39 18.57 5.50
N LYS A 274 11.87 17.32 5.65
CA LYS A 274 11.28 16.38 6.62
C LYS A 274 11.78 16.72 8.01
N ALA A 275 10.89 17.24 8.85
CA ALA A 275 11.18 17.49 10.26
C ALA A 275 10.30 16.58 11.12
N LEU A 276 10.88 15.95 12.14
CA LEU A 276 10.10 15.24 13.14
C LEU A 276 9.25 16.26 13.91
N GLY A 277 7.94 16.12 13.82
CA GLY A 277 6.98 17.02 14.44
C GLY A 277 5.61 16.36 14.54
N LEU A 278 4.76 16.84 15.44
CA LEU A 278 3.39 16.37 15.57
C LEU A 278 2.46 17.28 14.76
N HIS A 279 2.23 16.94 13.49
CA HIS A 279 1.47 17.79 12.56
C HIS A 279 -0.04 17.54 12.62
N LEU A 280 -0.65 17.72 13.82
CA LEU A 280 -2.12 17.69 14.01
C LEU A 280 -2.86 18.69 13.12
N GLU A 281 -2.17 19.74 12.69
CA GLU A 281 -2.68 20.70 11.72
C GLU A 281 -3.16 20.08 10.40
N LEU A 282 -2.60 18.93 9.98
CA LEU A 282 -3.09 18.18 8.83
C LEU A 282 -4.51 17.65 9.05
N LEU A 283 -4.91 17.37 10.30
CA LEU A 283 -6.25 16.89 10.66
C LEU A 283 -7.25 18.03 10.84
N LEU A 284 -6.77 19.18 11.31
CA LEU A 284 -7.61 20.28 11.80
C LEU A 284 -7.80 21.40 10.77
N PHE A 285 -6.88 21.56 9.83
CA PHE A 285 -6.90 22.64 8.85
C PHE A 285 -6.83 22.09 7.42
N PRO A 286 -7.50 22.73 6.44
CA PRO A 286 -7.47 22.32 5.03
C PRO A 286 -6.15 22.74 4.36
N LYS A 287 -5.02 22.35 4.94
CA LYS A 287 -3.69 22.62 4.37
C LYS A 287 -3.43 21.78 3.13
N SER A 288 -4.11 20.64 2.98
CA SER A 288 -3.95 19.69 1.87
C SER A 288 -5.31 19.35 1.24
N LEU A 289 -5.31 18.85 0.01
CA LEU A 289 -6.54 18.44 -0.66
C LEU A 289 -7.21 17.30 0.12
N LEU A 290 -8.55 17.30 0.15
CA LEU A 290 -9.32 16.30 0.90
C LEU A 290 -9.01 14.86 0.43
N ILE A 291 -8.74 14.68 -0.87
CA ILE A 291 -8.39 13.38 -1.45
C ILE A 291 -7.04 12.88 -0.88
N ASP A 292 -6.07 13.78 -0.70
CA ASP A 292 -4.78 13.44 -0.09
C ASP A 292 -4.91 13.07 1.38
N LEU A 293 -5.76 13.81 2.10
CA LEU A 293 -6.06 13.53 3.50
C LEU A 293 -6.78 12.18 3.65
N LEU A 294 -7.68 11.84 2.71
CA LEU A 294 -8.36 10.54 2.69
C LEU A 294 -7.36 9.39 2.52
N GLY A 295 -6.37 9.51 1.64
CA GLY A 295 -5.34 8.48 1.48
C GLY A 295 -4.51 8.26 2.75
N LEU A 296 -4.31 9.31 3.55
CA LEU A 296 -3.63 9.23 4.84
C LEU A 296 -4.53 8.65 5.96
N TYR A 297 -5.83 8.95 5.98
CA TYR A 297 -6.70 8.42 7.04
C TYR A 297 -7.17 7.01 6.78
N LEU A 298 -7.44 6.65 5.52
CA LEU A 298 -8.14 5.41 5.17
C LEU A 298 -7.51 4.14 5.80
N PRO A 299 -6.17 3.97 5.85
CA PRO A 299 -5.57 2.83 6.53
C PRO A 299 -5.82 2.80 8.04
N LEU A 300 -5.81 3.96 8.71
CA LEU A 300 -6.13 4.07 10.14
C LEU A 300 -7.61 3.75 10.40
N ILE A 301 -8.52 4.18 9.53
CA ILE A 301 -9.94 3.81 9.60
C ILE A 301 -10.10 2.30 9.52
N ILE A 302 -9.48 1.68 8.51
CA ILE A 302 -9.57 0.24 8.28
C ILE A 302 -8.99 -0.51 9.47
N LEU A 303 -7.86 -0.06 10.03
CA LEU A 303 -7.30 -0.64 11.25
C LEU A 303 -8.30 -0.58 12.41
N PHE A 304 -8.87 0.60 12.67
CA PHE A 304 -9.85 0.79 13.75
C PHE A 304 -11.10 -0.08 13.54
N LEU A 305 -11.68 -0.06 12.34
CA LEU A 305 -12.83 -0.92 11.98
C LEU A 305 -12.52 -2.40 12.18
N SER A 306 -11.32 -2.83 11.81
CA SER A 306 -10.89 -4.23 11.93
C SER A 306 -10.75 -4.65 13.40
N LEU A 307 -10.11 -3.82 14.23
CA LEU A 307 -10.02 -4.03 15.68
C LEU A 307 -11.39 -4.07 16.32
N VAL A 308 -12.28 -3.13 15.97
CA VAL A 308 -13.67 -3.08 16.45
C VAL A 308 -14.43 -4.35 16.08
N PHE A 309 -14.40 -4.77 14.80
CA PHE A 309 -15.10 -5.97 14.34
C PHE A 309 -14.59 -7.24 15.03
N VAL A 310 -13.28 -7.37 15.20
CA VAL A 310 -12.68 -8.52 15.88
C VAL A 310 -13.01 -8.50 17.37
N TYR A 311 -12.80 -7.38 18.06
CA TYR A 311 -13.07 -7.22 19.49
C TYR A 311 -14.52 -7.55 19.85
N PHE A 312 -15.49 -6.95 19.14
CA PHE A 312 -16.90 -7.22 19.38
C PHE A 312 -17.24 -8.69 19.12
N LYS A 313 -16.71 -9.29 18.04
CA LYS A 313 -16.96 -10.72 17.76
C LYS A 313 -16.42 -11.65 18.84
N LEU A 314 -15.33 -11.27 19.53
CA LEU A 314 -14.70 -12.09 20.56
C LEU A 314 -15.35 -11.92 21.95
N ILE A 315 -15.80 -10.72 22.31
CA ILE A 315 -16.25 -10.42 23.69
C ILE A 315 -17.79 -10.30 23.80
N GLN A 316 -18.48 -9.73 22.80
CA GLN A 316 -19.93 -9.52 22.83
C GLN A 316 -20.56 -9.88 21.48
N PRO A 317 -21.06 -11.11 21.29
CA PRO A 317 -21.60 -11.57 20.00
C PRO A 317 -22.87 -10.83 19.54
N GLN A 318 -23.38 -9.87 20.30
CA GLN A 318 -24.67 -9.25 20.06
C GLN A 318 -24.54 -7.73 20.14
N ASN A 319 -24.70 -7.10 18.97
CA ASN A 319 -25.12 -5.71 18.74
C ASN A 319 -23.99 -4.71 18.43
N ILE A 320 -23.54 -4.73 17.17
CA ILE A 320 -22.87 -3.55 16.58
C ILE A 320 -23.95 -2.56 16.15
N PHE A 321 -23.85 -1.33 16.66
CA PHE A 321 -24.69 -0.22 16.19
C PHE A 321 -24.26 0.21 14.79
N ALA A 322 -25.19 0.16 13.84
CA ALA A 322 -25.07 0.80 12.54
C ALA A 322 -26.02 2.01 12.51
N PRO A 323 -25.55 3.22 12.12
CA PRO A 323 -26.42 4.37 11.96
C PRO A 323 -27.62 4.04 11.07
N LYS A 324 -28.82 4.43 11.49
CA LYS A 324 -30.10 4.12 10.83
C LYS A 324 -30.20 4.69 9.41
N TYR A 325 -29.48 5.78 9.11
CA TYR A 325 -29.53 6.48 7.83
C TYR A 325 -28.29 6.16 6.97
N LYS A 326 -28.52 5.47 5.85
CA LYS A 326 -27.48 5.10 4.86
C LYS A 326 -26.69 6.29 4.31
N PHE A 327 -27.33 7.46 4.19
CA PHE A 327 -26.72 8.69 3.68
C PHE A 327 -25.63 9.21 4.64
N TRP A 328 -25.92 9.23 5.94
CA TRP A 328 -24.95 9.62 6.96
C TRP A 328 -23.78 8.63 7.07
N GLN A 329 -24.01 7.32 6.89
CA GLN A 329 -22.90 6.36 6.81
C GLN A 329 -21.91 6.70 5.69
N ASN A 330 -22.40 7.06 4.50
CA ASN A 330 -21.54 7.38 3.37
C ASN A 330 -20.75 8.69 3.61
N ILE A 331 -21.37 9.71 4.20
CA ILE A 331 -20.71 10.97 4.56
C ILE A 331 -19.70 10.78 5.70
N LEU A 332 -20.03 9.96 6.70
CA LEU A 332 -19.15 9.69 7.82
C LEU A 332 -17.96 8.80 7.45
N ILE A 333 -18.09 7.94 6.44
CA ILE A 333 -16.96 7.20 5.85
C ILE A 333 -15.98 8.16 5.16
N LEU A 334 -16.47 9.26 4.58
CA LEU A 334 -15.64 10.31 3.97
C LEU A 334 -14.93 11.21 5.00
N TYR A 335 -15.38 11.23 6.26
CA TYR A 335 -14.75 12.03 7.32
C TYR A 335 -14.62 11.24 8.63
N PRO A 336 -13.62 10.34 8.72
CA PRO A 336 -13.51 9.38 9.80
C PRO A 336 -13.32 9.91 11.22
N PRO A 337 -12.74 11.10 11.48
CA PRO A 337 -12.69 11.62 12.85
C PRO A 337 -14.11 11.80 13.42
N LEU A 338 -15.06 12.25 12.59
CA LEU A 338 -16.44 12.48 13.00
C LEU A 338 -17.19 11.15 13.18
N LEU A 339 -16.88 10.13 12.38
CA LEU A 339 -17.38 8.76 12.58
C LEU A 339 -16.87 8.17 13.91
N ILE A 340 -15.57 8.30 14.22
CA ILE A 340 -14.98 7.82 15.48
C ILE A 340 -15.60 8.57 16.67
N CYS A 341 -15.68 9.89 16.62
CA CYS A 341 -16.34 10.70 17.65
C CYS A 341 -17.79 10.26 17.88
N LEU A 342 -18.56 10.03 16.81
CA LEU A 342 -19.94 9.54 16.92
C LEU A 342 -20.01 8.14 17.51
N TYR A 343 -19.11 7.22 17.14
CA TYR A 343 -19.07 5.88 17.73
C TYR A 343 -18.71 5.93 19.22
N VAL A 344 -17.73 6.75 19.61
CA VAL A 344 -17.31 6.92 21.01
C VAL A 344 -18.42 7.59 21.84
N LEU A 345 -18.99 8.69 21.37
CA LEU A 345 -20.13 9.37 22.02
C LEU A 345 -21.31 8.41 22.19
N ASN A 346 -21.69 7.69 21.13
CA ASN A 346 -22.78 6.74 21.21
C ASN A 346 -22.45 5.56 22.11
N PHE A 347 -21.21 5.06 22.15
CA PHE A 347 -20.80 4.03 23.09
C PHE A 347 -20.94 4.51 24.54
N ILE A 348 -20.54 5.75 24.84
CA ILE A 348 -20.71 6.36 26.16
C ILE A 348 -22.20 6.51 26.51
N ILE A 349 -23.02 6.99 25.56
CA ILE A 349 -24.47 7.16 25.74
C ILE A 349 -25.16 5.81 25.96
N LEU A 350 -24.80 4.78 25.20
CA LEU A 350 -25.35 3.42 25.29
C LEU A 350 -24.91 2.72 26.59
N LYS A 351 -23.70 2.96 27.08
CA LYS A 351 -23.27 2.46 28.39
C LYS A 351 -24.07 3.11 29.54
N LYS A 352 -24.56 4.34 29.34
CA LYS A 352 -25.31 5.11 30.34
C LYS A 352 -26.82 4.85 30.32
N ARG A 353 -27.38 4.39 29.19
CA ARG A 353 -28.80 4.01 29.05
C ARG A 353 -28.88 2.50 28.86
N SER A 354 -29.42 1.78 29.85
CA SER A 354 -29.71 0.32 29.79
C SER A 354 -30.81 -0.04 28.79
N PHE A 355 -30.79 0.55 27.60
CA PHE A 355 -31.86 0.45 26.62
C PHE A 355 -31.61 -0.71 25.67
N GLN A 356 -32.52 -1.69 25.70
CA GLN A 356 -32.78 -2.65 24.63
C GLN A 356 -33.17 -1.88 23.36
N TYR A 357 -32.18 -1.38 22.62
CA TYR A 357 -32.41 -0.97 21.25
C TYR A 357 -32.48 -2.22 20.38
N ASN A 358 -33.52 -2.31 19.54
CA ASN A 358 -33.56 -3.18 18.36
C ASN A 358 -32.42 -2.77 17.42
N SER A 359 -31.21 -3.15 17.81
CA SER A 359 -30.00 -2.98 17.04
C SER A 359 -30.09 -3.97 15.90
N TYR A 360 -29.87 -3.47 14.68
CA TYR A 360 -29.70 -4.34 13.54
C TYR A 360 -28.54 -5.29 13.84
N LYS A 361 -28.84 -6.58 14.01
CA LYS A 361 -27.81 -7.61 14.17
C LYS A 361 -26.95 -7.61 12.91
N LEU A 362 -25.77 -7.00 13.02
CA LEU A 362 -24.75 -7.14 11.99
C LEU A 362 -24.32 -8.61 12.02
N LEU A 363 -24.70 -9.37 10.99
CA LEU A 363 -24.31 -10.76 10.82
C LEU A 363 -22.81 -10.81 10.53
N ILE A 364 -22.02 -10.78 11.61
CA ILE A 364 -20.56 -10.90 11.55
C ILE A 364 -20.21 -12.34 11.19
N SER A 365 -19.60 -12.51 10.02
CA SER A 365 -19.17 -13.80 9.48
C SER A 365 -18.17 -14.54 10.39
N ASN A 366 -18.13 -15.87 10.29
CA ASN A 366 -17.10 -16.72 10.90
C ASN A 366 -15.67 -16.35 10.46
N TYR A 367 -15.51 -15.70 9.30
CA TYR A 367 -14.21 -15.20 8.85
C TYR A 367 -13.57 -14.19 9.83
N THR A 368 -14.38 -13.51 10.65
CA THR A 368 -13.88 -12.52 11.62
C THR A 368 -13.08 -13.18 12.75
N LYS A 369 -13.40 -14.43 13.12
CA LYS A 369 -12.57 -15.20 14.06
C LYS A 369 -11.23 -15.60 13.44
N ILE A 370 -11.24 -15.96 12.15
CA ILE A 370 -10.02 -16.27 11.39
C ILE A 370 -9.16 -15.02 11.22
N LEU A 371 -9.78 -13.85 11.07
CA LEU A 371 -9.08 -12.56 10.96
C LEU A 371 -8.23 -12.26 12.20
N ALA A 372 -8.74 -12.59 13.40
CA ALA A 372 -8.05 -12.36 14.67
C ALA A 372 -6.66 -12.99 14.72
N SER A 373 -6.49 -14.19 14.15
CA SER A 373 -5.24 -14.95 14.13
C SER A 373 -4.50 -14.87 12.79
N ASN A 374 -4.86 -13.94 11.90
CA ASN A 374 -4.25 -13.84 10.57
C ASN A 374 -3.08 -12.86 10.57
N TYR A 375 -1.86 -13.40 10.65
CA TYR A 375 -0.63 -12.60 10.64
C TYR A 375 -0.47 -11.72 9.41
N LEU A 376 -0.70 -12.28 8.20
CA LEU A 376 -0.56 -11.53 6.96
C LEU A 376 -1.50 -10.32 6.92
N PHE A 377 -2.74 -10.48 7.39
CA PHE A 377 -3.70 -9.39 7.48
C PHE A 377 -3.20 -8.27 8.39
N TRP A 378 -2.79 -8.60 9.62
CA TRP A 378 -2.30 -7.62 10.58
C TRP A 378 -1.01 -6.94 10.10
N PHE A 379 -0.07 -7.71 9.55
CA PHE A 379 1.14 -7.17 8.93
C PHE A 379 0.80 -6.15 7.84
N CYS A 380 -0.10 -6.51 6.90
CA CYS A 380 -0.48 -5.63 5.79
C CYS A 380 -1.11 -4.32 6.29
N ILE A 381 -2.07 -4.38 7.22
CA ILE A 381 -2.73 -3.17 7.73
C ILE A 381 -1.73 -2.32 8.52
N TYR A 382 -0.90 -2.93 9.38
CA TYR A 382 0.08 -2.16 10.15
C TYR A 382 1.18 -1.54 9.28
N PHE A 383 1.59 -2.22 8.21
CA PHE A 383 2.54 -1.67 7.23
C PHE A 383 1.98 -0.42 6.56
N THR A 384 0.69 -0.46 6.18
CA THR A 384 0.02 0.72 5.61
C THR A 384 -0.12 1.83 6.65
N THR A 385 -0.54 1.53 7.88
CA THR A 385 -0.68 2.56 8.93
C THR A 385 0.66 3.17 9.33
N ALA A 386 1.75 2.39 9.29
CA ALA A 386 3.09 2.92 9.54
C ALA A 386 3.47 4.02 8.53
N HIS A 387 3.09 3.85 7.25
CA HIS A 387 3.29 4.89 6.24
C HIS A 387 2.52 6.17 6.57
N SER A 388 1.24 6.06 6.97
CA SER A 388 0.47 7.22 7.45
C SER A 388 1.10 7.90 8.64
N ILE A 389 1.50 7.12 9.63
CA ILE A 389 2.06 7.62 10.88
C ILE A 389 3.36 8.37 10.58
N ILE A 390 4.26 7.78 9.78
CA ILE A 390 5.51 8.46 9.39
C ILE A 390 5.21 9.78 8.70
N ILE A 391 4.28 9.82 7.75
CA ILE A 391 3.93 11.07 7.05
C ILE A 391 3.39 12.11 8.04
N PHE A 392 2.48 11.71 8.92
CA PHE A 392 1.91 12.57 9.95
C PHE A 392 2.97 13.13 10.91
N PHE A 393 4.04 12.38 11.15
CA PHE A 393 5.14 12.79 12.03
C PHE A 393 6.30 13.50 11.31
N THR A 394 6.27 13.61 9.98
CA THR A 394 7.42 14.14 9.22
C THR A 394 7.08 15.25 8.23
N GLN A 395 5.79 15.53 8.00
CA GLN A 395 5.34 16.51 7.02
C GLN A 395 4.26 17.42 7.60
N ASP A 396 4.42 18.72 7.37
CA ASP A 396 3.46 19.79 7.69
C ASP A 396 2.40 19.99 6.60
N ARG A 397 2.67 19.53 5.37
CA ARG A 397 1.75 19.58 4.22
C ARG A 397 1.85 18.33 3.34
N LEU A 398 0.70 17.81 2.89
CA LEU A 398 0.67 16.76 1.86
C LEU A 398 0.68 17.43 0.50
N HIS A 399 1.85 17.41 -0.15
CA HIS A 399 1.97 17.85 -1.54
C HIS A 399 1.53 16.75 -2.52
N SER A 400 1.51 15.49 -2.09
CA SER A 400 1.02 14.35 -2.87
C SER A 400 0.98 13.04 -2.10
N LEU A 401 0.00 12.22 -2.47
CA LEU A 401 -0.13 10.82 -2.07
C LEU A 401 0.89 9.86 -2.71
N GLY A 402 1.79 10.34 -3.57
CA GLY A 402 2.79 9.52 -4.26
C GLY A 402 3.66 8.70 -3.30
N ARG A 403 3.85 9.16 -2.06
CA ARG A 403 4.59 8.43 -1.01
C ARG A 403 3.81 7.25 -0.41
N TYR A 404 2.50 7.24 -0.59
CA TYR A 404 1.60 6.19 -0.09
C TYR A 404 1.58 4.95 -0.99
N ILE A 405 2.10 5.07 -2.20
CA ILE A 405 1.95 4.07 -3.24
C ILE A 405 2.61 2.72 -2.90
N PHE A 406 3.70 2.74 -2.11
CA PHE A 406 4.41 1.54 -1.68
C PHE A 406 3.55 0.66 -0.76
N ALA A 407 2.63 1.28 -0.03
CA ALA A 407 1.68 0.60 0.84
C ALA A 407 0.47 0.01 0.07
N VAL A 408 0.25 0.40 -1.19
CA VAL A 408 -0.98 0.07 -1.95
C VAL A 408 -1.23 -1.44 -2.09
N PRO A 409 -0.24 -2.31 -2.43
CA PRO A 409 -0.48 -3.75 -2.48
C PRO A 409 -0.96 -4.32 -1.15
N PHE A 410 -0.32 -3.93 -0.04
CA PHE A 410 -0.69 -4.35 1.31
C PHE A 410 -2.07 -3.83 1.72
N PHE A 411 -2.40 -2.60 1.35
CA PHE A 411 -3.71 -1.99 1.61
C PHE A 411 -4.84 -2.81 0.99
N PHE A 412 -4.74 -3.18 -0.28
CA PHE A 412 -5.79 -3.94 -0.96
C PHE A 412 -5.90 -5.39 -0.46
N VAL A 413 -4.80 -5.99 0.03
CA VAL A 413 -4.85 -7.27 0.75
C VAL A 413 -5.64 -7.14 2.05
N ALA A 414 -5.31 -6.14 2.89
CA ALA A 414 -6.00 -5.90 4.14
C ALA A 414 -7.49 -5.61 3.93
N LEU A 415 -7.81 -4.72 2.99
CA LEU A 415 -9.19 -4.40 2.61
C LEU A 415 -9.95 -5.65 2.16
N GLY A 416 -9.32 -6.52 1.38
CA GLY A 416 -9.92 -7.77 0.92
C GLY A 416 -10.28 -8.73 2.05
N TYR A 417 -9.39 -8.91 3.02
CA TYR A 417 -9.68 -9.71 4.22
C TYR A 417 -10.81 -9.10 5.06
N LEU A 418 -10.85 -7.78 5.23
CA LEU A 418 -11.95 -7.10 5.93
C LEU A 418 -13.29 -7.30 5.19
N TYR A 419 -13.31 -7.17 3.87
CA TYR A 419 -14.53 -7.38 3.05
C TYR A 419 -15.01 -8.83 2.99
N ARG A 420 -14.23 -9.80 3.46
CA ARG A 420 -14.75 -11.16 3.73
C ARG A 420 -15.60 -11.21 4.98
N CYS A 421 -15.37 -10.32 5.94
CA CYS A 421 -16.12 -10.24 7.18
C CYS A 421 -17.49 -9.56 6.98
N ILE A 422 -17.60 -8.68 5.97
CA ILE A 422 -18.83 -8.01 5.56
C ILE A 422 -19.67 -8.90 4.64
N SER A 423 -20.90 -9.20 5.04
CA SER A 423 -21.88 -9.96 4.26
C SER A 423 -22.70 -9.05 3.34
N GLY A 424 -23.26 -9.63 2.26
CA GLY A 424 -24.18 -8.93 1.35
C GLY A 424 -23.54 -8.21 0.16
N LYS A 425 -24.39 -7.49 -0.59
CA LYS A 425 -24.04 -6.75 -1.82
C LYS A 425 -23.38 -5.39 -1.55
N THR A 426 -23.48 -4.87 -0.33
CA THR A 426 -22.98 -3.54 0.07
C THR A 426 -21.50 -3.34 -0.25
N LYS A 427 -20.64 -4.33 0.05
CA LYS A 427 -19.21 -4.26 -0.27
C LYS A 427 -18.92 -4.09 -1.75
N TYR A 428 -19.73 -4.66 -2.64
CA TYR A 428 -19.55 -4.51 -4.09
C TYR A 428 -20.00 -3.14 -4.56
N HIS A 429 -21.08 -2.59 -3.99
CA HIS A 429 -21.47 -1.20 -4.24
C HIS A 429 -20.39 -0.22 -3.77
N THR A 430 -19.81 -0.42 -2.59
CA THR A 430 -18.71 0.42 -2.09
C THR A 430 -17.49 0.33 -3.00
N LEU A 431 -17.10 -0.86 -3.44
CA LEU A 431 -16.00 -1.03 -4.40
C LEU A 431 -16.28 -0.36 -5.74
N TRP A 432 -17.51 -0.46 -6.24
CA TRP A 432 -17.89 0.18 -7.50
C TRP A 432 -17.80 1.71 -7.44
N TRP A 433 -18.27 2.32 -6.34
CA TRP A 433 -18.11 3.76 -6.12
C TRP A 433 -16.63 4.16 -6.00
N LEU A 434 -15.85 3.40 -5.23
CA LEU A 434 -14.41 3.62 -5.10
C LEU A 434 -13.72 3.58 -6.46
N ILE A 435 -14.03 2.57 -7.29
CA ILE A 435 -13.47 2.42 -8.64
C ILE A 435 -13.85 3.60 -9.53
N SER A 436 -15.12 4.01 -9.51
CA SER A 436 -15.62 5.07 -10.39
C SER A 436 -14.93 6.40 -10.06
N ILE A 437 -14.82 6.75 -8.79
CA ILE A 437 -14.11 7.97 -8.34
C ILE A 437 -12.60 7.85 -8.64
N SER A 438 -12.02 6.68 -8.39
CA SER A 438 -10.59 6.44 -8.65
C SER A 438 -10.24 6.55 -10.13
N ALA A 439 -11.10 6.05 -11.02
CA ALA A 439 -10.91 6.13 -12.47
C ALA A 439 -10.88 7.58 -12.96
N ILE A 440 -11.79 8.44 -12.46
CA ILE A 440 -11.78 9.89 -12.75
C ILE A 440 -10.47 10.52 -12.26
N GLY A 441 -10.07 10.20 -11.03
CA GLY A 441 -8.80 10.68 -10.48
C GLY A 441 -7.59 10.22 -11.30
N LEU A 442 -7.57 8.97 -11.77
CA LEU A 442 -6.49 8.44 -12.61
C LEU A 442 -6.42 9.16 -13.97
N VAL A 443 -7.57 9.44 -14.62
CA VAL A 443 -7.62 10.26 -15.84
C VAL A 443 -7.01 11.65 -15.57
N GLN A 444 -7.37 12.28 -14.44
CA GLN A 444 -6.80 13.57 -14.05
C GLN A 444 -5.28 13.50 -13.85
N GLN A 445 -4.77 12.42 -13.25
CA GLN A 445 -3.32 12.24 -13.08
C GLN A 445 -2.59 12.08 -14.42
N TRP A 446 -3.20 11.41 -15.40
CA TRP A 446 -2.64 11.36 -16.77
C TRP A 446 -2.62 12.73 -17.45
N ILE A 447 -3.62 13.57 -17.23
CA ILE A 447 -3.64 14.96 -17.71
C ILE A 447 -2.54 15.77 -17.02
N ASN A 448 -2.45 15.68 -15.69
CA ASN A 448 -1.43 16.37 -14.90
C ASN A 448 0.00 15.98 -15.32
N TYR A 449 0.21 14.71 -15.67
CA TYR A 449 1.51 14.19 -16.10
C TYR A 449 2.00 14.86 -17.38
N GLY A 450 1.12 15.04 -18.37
CA GLY A 450 1.45 15.79 -19.58
C GLY A 450 1.59 17.29 -19.33
N GLN A 451 0.84 17.84 -18.37
CA GLN A 451 0.94 19.26 -17.98
C GLN A 451 2.16 19.60 -17.13
N ASP A 452 3.04 18.65 -16.82
CA ASP A 452 4.16 18.83 -15.89
C ASP A 452 3.73 19.29 -14.50
N LYS A 453 2.48 18.98 -14.12
CA LYS A 453 1.95 19.28 -12.79
C LYS A 453 2.32 18.19 -11.81
N TRP A 454 2.30 18.56 -10.53
CA TRP A 454 2.50 17.60 -9.44
C TRP A 454 1.46 16.48 -9.51
N LEU A 455 1.95 15.25 -9.61
CA LEU A 455 1.15 14.02 -9.51
C LEU A 455 0.97 13.63 -8.05
N GLY A 456 -0.25 13.25 -7.69
CA GLY A 456 -0.69 13.21 -6.29
C GLY A 456 -2.18 13.37 -6.23
#